data_AF-A0A6C0RDG2-F1
#
_entry.id   AF-A0A6C0RDG2-F1
#
_cell.length_a   1.000
_cell.length_b   1.000
_cell.length_c   1.000
_cell.angle_alpha   90.00
_cell.angle_beta   90.00
_cell.angle_gamma   90.00
#
_symmetry.space_group_name_H-M   'P 1'
#
loop_
_entity.id
_entity.type
_entity.pdbx_description
1 polymer ?
#
loop_
_entity_poly.entity_id
_entity_poly.type
_entity_poly.pdbx_seq_one_letter_code
_entity_poly.pdbx_strand_id
1 'polypeptide(L)'
;MKKLVLFVGLLTSIGIISCDSSKKSEEIASYTYSEKKVEMSDSLKAKIPVWVEEGRICYGLVIQVTKNDKPVKGKPVKAKVVQIDENSVKMKAIETVILNETIDCSLRGINKGQVWDEKEGDLYLSIDEAIEALEKMNIYQQDN
;
A
#
# COMPACT_ATOMS: atom_id res chain seq x y z
N MET A 1 55.90 68.98 -46.19
CA MET A 1 56.43 69.36 -44.86
C MET A 1 55.59 68.71 -43.77
N LYS A 2 56.26 68.12 -42.76
CA LYS A 2 55.85 67.82 -41.35
C LYS A 2 54.54 67.02 -41.14
N LYS A 3 54.60 65.70 -40.91
CA LYS A 3 54.93 64.89 -39.70
C LYS A 3 53.82 64.81 -38.61
N LEU A 4 53.38 63.57 -38.38
CA LEU A 4 53.02 62.87 -37.11
C LEU A 4 51.76 63.39 -36.37
N VAL A 5 50.85 62.57 -35.83
CA VAL A 5 50.93 61.40 -34.90
C VAL A 5 49.58 60.62 -35.02
N LEU A 6 49.51 59.31 -35.34
CA LEU A 6 49.57 58.08 -34.50
C LEU A 6 48.39 57.83 -33.52
N PHE A 7 47.76 56.65 -33.63
CA PHE A 7 46.98 55.80 -32.67
C PHE A 7 45.82 55.11 -33.44
N VAL A 8 45.98 53.96 -34.12
CA VAL A 8 46.12 52.57 -33.66
C VAL A 8 45.20 52.22 -32.47
N GLY A 9 44.14 51.45 -32.74
CA GLY A 9 43.22 50.98 -31.69
C GLY A 9 42.01 50.17 -32.18
N LEU A 10 42.27 49.03 -32.81
CA LEU A 10 41.52 47.76 -32.68
C LEU A 10 39.99 47.74 -32.91
N LEU A 11 39.60 47.56 -34.18
CA LEU A 11 38.41 46.79 -34.56
C LEU A 11 38.70 45.30 -34.35
N THR A 12 37.89 44.61 -33.53
CA THR A 12 37.65 43.15 -33.43
C THR A 12 37.12 42.92 -32.00
N SER A 13 36.06 42.20 -31.69
CA SER A 13 35.46 41.00 -32.30
C SER A 13 34.08 40.80 -31.65
N ILE A 14 33.00 40.75 -32.44
CA ILE A 14 31.72 40.22 -31.97
C ILE A 14 31.86 38.70 -32.00
N GLY A 15 32.24 38.14 -30.86
CA GLY A 15 32.27 36.70 -30.63
C GLY A 15 30.85 36.16 -30.59
N ILE A 16 30.45 35.51 -31.68
CA ILE A 16 29.33 34.57 -31.73
C ILE A 16 29.65 33.45 -30.73
N ILE A 17 28.94 33.42 -29.61
CA ILE A 17 28.95 32.26 -28.72
C ILE A 17 28.14 31.18 -29.44
N SER A 18 28.80 30.42 -30.32
CA SER A 18 28.36 29.07 -30.67
C SER A 18 28.46 28.23 -29.41
N CYS A 19 27.36 28.19 -28.66
CA CYS A 19 27.18 27.26 -27.58
C CYS A 19 26.80 25.91 -28.22
N ASP A 20 27.83 25.12 -28.49
CA ASP A 20 27.75 23.72 -28.89
C ASP A 20 27.23 22.92 -27.69
N SER A 21 25.91 22.90 -27.49
CA SER A 21 25.29 22.04 -26.48
C SER A 21 25.24 20.63 -27.05
N SER A 22 26.36 19.93 -26.86
CA SER A 22 26.51 18.50 -27.07
C SER A 22 25.29 17.72 -26.62
N LYS A 23 24.85 16.82 -27.50
CA LYS A 23 23.79 15.84 -27.30
C LYS A 23 23.97 15.08 -25.98
N LYS A 24 23.12 15.33 -24.99
CA LYS A 24 22.99 14.54 -23.76
C LYS A 24 21.54 14.47 -23.27
N SER A 25 20.61 14.14 -24.17
CA SER A 25 19.20 13.93 -23.78
C SER A 25 18.66 12.54 -24.12
N GLU A 26 19.53 11.60 -24.45
CA GLU A 26 19.20 10.16 -24.52
C GLU A 26 19.79 9.44 -23.30
N GLU A 27 19.34 9.84 -22.11
CA GLU A 27 19.49 8.98 -20.93
C GLU A 27 18.30 9.20 -20.00
N ILE A 28 17.08 9.16 -20.55
CA ILE A 28 15.95 8.73 -19.75
C ILE A 28 16.10 7.22 -19.66
N ALA A 29 16.85 6.81 -18.63
CA ALA A 29 16.95 5.42 -18.21
C ALA A 29 15.56 4.80 -18.28
N SER A 30 15.35 3.95 -19.29
CA SER A 30 14.19 3.10 -19.39
C SER A 30 14.31 2.10 -18.24
N TYR A 31 13.93 2.53 -17.04
CA TYR A 31 13.59 1.64 -15.96
C TYR A 31 12.36 0.88 -16.42
N THR A 32 12.59 -0.19 -17.18
CA THR A 32 11.60 -1.22 -17.40
C THR A 32 11.34 -1.82 -16.03
N TYR A 33 10.36 -1.25 -15.32
CA TYR A 33 9.85 -1.82 -14.09
C TYR A 33 9.22 -3.16 -14.48
N SER A 34 10.02 -4.21 -14.39
CA SER A 34 9.52 -5.58 -14.43
C SER A 34 8.83 -5.80 -13.10
N GLU A 35 7.50 -5.64 -13.09
CA GLU A 35 6.65 -6.03 -11.97
C GLU A 35 6.89 -7.52 -11.70
N LYS A 36 7.78 -7.83 -10.76
CA LYS A 36 8.04 -9.20 -10.35
C LYS A 36 6.84 -9.61 -9.50
N LYS A 37 5.83 -10.21 -10.15
CA LYS A 37 4.72 -10.82 -9.44
C LYS A 37 5.28 -11.83 -8.46
N VAL A 38 5.15 -11.52 -7.17
CA VAL A 38 5.51 -12.45 -6.11
C VAL A 38 4.43 -13.51 -6.09
N GLU A 39 4.79 -14.75 -6.38
CA GLU A 39 3.86 -15.86 -6.27
C GLU A 39 3.71 -16.28 -4.82
N MET A 40 2.47 -16.59 -4.42
CA MET A 40 2.21 -17.17 -3.10
C MET A 40 2.89 -18.53 -2.95
N SER A 41 3.43 -18.79 -1.76
CA SER A 41 3.90 -20.11 -1.35
C SER A 41 2.76 -21.14 -1.36
N ASP A 42 3.11 -22.42 -1.53
CA ASP A 42 2.11 -23.50 -1.53
C ASP A 42 1.36 -23.61 -0.20
N SER A 43 2.02 -23.29 0.91
CA SER A 43 1.41 -23.26 2.24
C SER A 43 0.35 -22.17 2.37
N LEU A 44 0.61 -20.98 1.81
CA LEU A 44 -0.36 -19.88 1.79
C LEU A 44 -1.50 -20.18 0.82
N LYS A 45 -1.20 -20.68 -0.39
CA LYS A 45 -2.20 -21.08 -1.40
C LYS A 45 -3.19 -22.13 -0.87
N ALA A 46 -2.76 -23.00 0.04
CA ALA A 46 -3.63 -24.01 0.65
C ALA A 46 -4.67 -23.42 1.62
N LYS A 47 -4.40 -22.24 2.19
CA LYS A 47 -5.28 -21.57 3.17
C LYS A 47 -6.09 -20.44 2.55
N ILE A 48 -5.49 -19.68 1.65
CA ILE A 48 -6.11 -18.51 1.02
C ILE A 48 -7.06 -18.97 -0.09
N PRO A 49 -8.33 -18.52 -0.08
CA PRO A 49 -9.27 -18.85 -1.14
C PRO A 49 -8.81 -18.39 -2.53
N VAL A 50 -9.06 -19.20 -3.56
CA VAL A 50 -8.65 -18.91 -4.96
C VAL A 50 -9.23 -17.63 -5.56
N TRP A 51 -10.29 -17.08 -4.98
CA TRP A 51 -10.89 -15.83 -5.43
C TRP A 51 -10.14 -14.57 -4.94
N VAL A 52 -9.17 -14.73 -4.04
CA VAL A 52 -8.40 -13.63 -3.46
C VAL A 52 -7.40 -13.11 -4.50
N GLU A 53 -7.59 -11.86 -4.89
CA GLU A 53 -6.75 -11.14 -5.85
C GLU A 53 -6.48 -9.72 -5.35
N GLU A 54 -5.36 -9.12 -5.77
CA GLU A 54 -5.07 -7.73 -5.44
C GLU A 54 -6.18 -6.80 -5.93
N GLY A 55 -6.56 -5.84 -5.08
CA GLY A 55 -7.63 -4.91 -5.39
C GLY A 55 -9.03 -5.38 -4.97
N ARG A 56 -9.21 -6.68 -4.67
CA ARG A 56 -10.51 -7.26 -4.27
C ARG A 56 -11.01 -6.65 -2.96
N ILE A 57 -12.31 -6.35 -2.91
CA ILE A 57 -13.00 -6.01 -1.68
C ILE A 57 -13.61 -7.28 -1.09
N CYS A 58 -13.38 -7.51 0.20
CA CYS A 58 -13.87 -8.65 0.96
C CYS A 58 -14.05 -8.24 2.43
N TYR A 59 -14.31 -9.23 3.30
CA TYR A 59 -14.46 -9.04 4.73
C TYR A 59 -13.41 -9.89 5.47
N GLY A 60 -12.82 -9.32 6.51
CA GLY A 60 -12.05 -10.03 7.52
C GLY A 60 -12.73 -9.93 8.89
N LEU A 61 -12.05 -10.42 9.93
CA LEU A 61 -12.58 -10.41 11.30
C LEU A 61 -11.72 -9.53 12.21
N VAL A 62 -12.36 -8.71 13.04
CA VAL A 62 -11.70 -8.05 14.16
C VAL A 62 -12.11 -8.81 15.41
N ILE A 63 -11.15 -9.44 16.08
CA ILE A 63 -11.43 -10.29 17.25
C ILE A 63 -10.71 -9.73 18.47
N GLN A 64 -11.46 -9.55 19.55
CA GLN A 64 -10.92 -9.30 20.87
C GLN A 64 -10.53 -10.62 21.51
N VAL A 65 -9.25 -10.75 21.86
CA VAL A 65 -8.71 -11.88 22.62
C VAL A 65 -8.44 -11.50 24.07
N THR A 66 -8.53 -12.50 24.96
CA THR A 66 -8.07 -12.39 26.36
C THR A 66 -6.54 -12.44 26.44
N LYS A 67 -5.99 -12.26 27.65
CA LYS A 67 -4.56 -12.48 27.93
C LYS A 67 -4.06 -13.92 27.67
N ASN A 68 -4.98 -14.87 27.52
CA ASN A 68 -4.69 -16.28 27.26
C ASN A 68 -5.07 -16.67 25.82
N ASP A 69 -5.09 -15.70 24.89
CA ASP A 69 -5.41 -15.87 23.47
C ASP A 69 -6.80 -16.45 23.16
N LYS A 70 -7.69 -16.51 24.14
CA LYS A 70 -9.08 -16.92 23.92
C LYS A 70 -9.88 -15.79 23.27
N PRO A 71 -10.56 -16.02 22.13
CA PRO A 71 -11.45 -15.03 21.54
C PRO A 71 -12.69 -14.84 22.43
N VAL A 72 -13.16 -13.59 22.54
CA VAL A 72 -14.30 -13.24 23.40
C VAL A 72 -15.39 -12.51 22.64
N LYS A 73 -14.99 -11.60 21.74
CA LYS A 73 -15.89 -10.79 20.93
C LYS A 73 -15.28 -10.59 19.56
N GLY A 74 -16.11 -10.47 18.54
CA GLY A 74 -15.65 -10.08 17.21
C GLY A 74 -16.73 -9.43 16.37
N LYS A 75 -16.27 -8.70 15.37
CA LYS A 75 -17.10 -8.05 14.34
C LYS A 75 -16.46 -8.25 12.98
N PRO A 76 -17.27 -8.35 11.91
CA PRO A 76 -16.75 -8.31 10.56
C PRO A 76 -16.13 -6.94 10.29
N VAL A 77 -15.10 -6.89 9.46
CA VAL A 77 -14.53 -5.65 8.92
C VAL A 77 -14.43 -5.73 7.42
N LYS A 78 -15.00 -4.74 6.75
CA LYS A 78 -14.84 -4.57 5.31
C LYS A 78 -13.42 -4.11 4.98
N ALA A 79 -12.80 -4.82 4.06
CA ALA A 79 -11.40 -4.66 3.74
C ALA A 79 -11.12 -4.78 2.24
N LYS A 80 -9.93 -4.36 1.85
CA LYS A 80 -9.40 -4.50 0.49
C LYS A 80 -8.08 -5.24 0.54
N VAL A 81 -7.90 -6.20 -0.35
CA VAL A 81 -6.61 -6.84 -0.62
C VAL A 81 -5.72 -5.80 -1.29
N VAL A 82 -4.62 -5.41 -0.64
CA VAL A 82 -3.72 -4.38 -1.17
C VAL A 82 -2.47 -4.94 -1.83
N GLN A 83 -2.01 -6.10 -1.38
CA GLN A 83 -0.80 -6.74 -1.89
C GLN A 83 -0.85 -8.23 -1.54
N ILE A 84 -0.38 -9.09 -2.44
CA ILE A 84 -0.18 -10.50 -2.17
C ILE A 84 1.32 -10.77 -2.14
N ASP A 85 1.81 -11.17 -0.97
CA ASP A 85 3.19 -11.55 -0.73
C ASP A 85 3.33 -13.08 -0.72
N GLU A 86 4.57 -13.58 -0.69
CA GLU A 86 4.86 -15.02 -0.69
C GLU A 86 4.21 -15.75 0.49
N ASN A 87 4.15 -15.10 1.65
CA ASN A 87 3.78 -15.70 2.94
C ASN A 87 2.60 -15.02 3.64
N SER A 88 1.97 -14.03 3.02
CA SER A 88 0.81 -13.33 3.56
C SER A 88 0.04 -12.57 2.49
N VAL A 89 -1.24 -12.32 2.76
CA VAL A 89 -2.06 -11.39 2.00
C VAL A 89 -2.20 -10.11 2.81
N LYS A 90 -1.70 -9.01 2.30
CA LYS A 90 -1.82 -7.71 2.98
C LYS A 90 -3.22 -7.14 2.75
N MET A 91 -3.88 -6.87 3.86
CA MET A 91 -5.25 -6.36 3.91
C MET A 91 -5.26 -4.92 4.39
N LYS A 92 -6.24 -4.14 3.93
CA LYS A 92 -6.48 -2.76 4.39
C LYS A 92 -7.95 -2.56 4.75
N ALA A 93 -8.21 -2.11 5.97
CA ALA A 93 -9.56 -1.77 6.41
C ALA A 93 -10.09 -0.58 5.62
N ILE A 94 -11.32 -0.66 5.11
CA ILE A 94 -11.98 0.44 4.40
C ILE A 94 -13.06 1.14 5.23
N GLU A 95 -13.31 0.63 6.42
CA GLU A 95 -14.17 1.20 7.46
C GLU A 95 -13.47 1.13 8.83
N THR A 96 -14.02 1.84 9.81
CA THR A 96 -13.59 1.73 11.21
C THR A 96 -14.55 0.81 11.94
N VAL A 97 -14.02 -0.22 12.60
CA VAL A 97 -14.78 -1.16 13.43
C VAL A 97 -14.30 -1.07 14.86
N ILE A 98 -15.24 -0.84 15.79
CA ILE A 98 -14.98 -0.70 17.22
C ILE A 98 -15.65 -1.87 17.94
N LEU A 99 -14.86 -2.63 18.74
CA LEU A 99 -15.40 -3.74 19.54
C LEU A 99 -15.91 -3.27 20.91
N ASN A 100 -15.21 -2.35 21.57
CA ASN A 100 -15.74 -1.66 22.76
C ASN A 100 -15.19 -0.23 22.82
N GLU A 101 -16.02 0.71 23.29
CA GLU A 101 -15.58 2.03 23.73
C GLU A 101 -15.07 1.92 25.17
N THR A 102 -13.77 2.15 25.38
CA THR A 102 -13.23 2.35 26.73
C THR A 102 -13.01 3.82 26.99
N ILE A 103 -13.11 4.22 28.25
CA ILE A 103 -12.82 5.58 28.74
C ILE A 103 -11.34 5.93 28.54
N ASP A 104 -10.49 4.90 28.49
CA ASP A 104 -9.10 5.05 28.04
C ASP A 104 -9.10 5.08 26.51
N CYS A 105 -8.43 6.08 25.92
CA CYS A 105 -8.33 6.34 24.48
C CYS A 105 -7.71 5.20 23.63
N SER A 106 -7.51 3.99 24.16
CA SER A 106 -7.12 2.83 23.38
C SER A 106 -8.32 2.25 22.61
N LEU A 107 -8.30 2.47 21.30
CA LEU A 107 -9.25 1.84 20.37
C LEU A 107 -9.03 0.32 20.38
N ARG A 108 -9.98 -0.45 20.94
CA ARG A 108 -10.04 -1.91 20.81
C ARG A 108 -10.78 -2.27 19.52
N GLY A 109 -10.15 -2.01 18.39
CA GLY A 109 -10.75 -2.19 17.09
C GLY A 109 -9.75 -1.99 15.96
N ILE A 110 -10.26 -1.76 14.76
CA ILE A 110 -9.46 -1.40 13.59
C ILE A 110 -9.99 -0.10 12.98
N ASN A 111 -9.10 0.82 12.71
CA ASN A 111 -9.42 2.07 12.05
C ASN A 111 -9.39 1.92 10.53
N LYS A 112 -10.22 2.70 9.85
CA LYS A 112 -10.14 2.86 8.40
C LYS A 112 -8.72 3.19 7.98
N GLY A 113 -8.21 2.41 7.03
CA GLY A 113 -6.88 2.57 6.45
C GLY A 113 -5.77 1.80 7.16
N GLN A 114 -6.02 1.22 8.34
CA GLN A 114 -5.07 0.30 8.96
C GLN A 114 -4.90 -0.96 8.12
N VAL A 115 -3.70 -1.54 8.21
CA VAL A 115 -3.29 -2.71 7.43
C VAL A 115 -2.88 -3.85 8.34
N TRP A 116 -3.09 -5.08 7.89
CA TRP A 116 -2.62 -6.30 8.56
C TRP A 116 -2.24 -7.36 7.53
N ASP A 117 -1.47 -8.35 7.97
CA ASP A 117 -1.04 -9.49 7.16
C ASP A 117 -1.91 -10.71 7.49
N GLU A 118 -2.75 -11.12 6.55
CA GLU A 118 -3.59 -12.31 6.62
C GLU A 118 -2.81 -13.56 6.19
N LYS A 119 -2.92 -14.64 6.99
CA LYS A 119 -2.13 -15.87 6.83
C LYS A 119 -2.94 -17.15 7.05
N GLU A 120 -4.11 -17.04 7.67
CA GLU A 120 -4.93 -18.17 8.08
C GLU A 120 -6.12 -18.41 7.13
N GLY A 121 -6.45 -17.43 6.29
CA GLY A 121 -7.52 -17.56 5.29
C GLY A 121 -8.88 -17.11 5.79
N ASP A 122 -8.92 -16.32 6.86
CA ASP A 122 -10.14 -15.75 7.44
C ASP A 122 -10.66 -14.57 6.59
N LEU A 123 -10.97 -14.86 5.32
CA LEU A 123 -11.43 -13.92 4.30
C LEU A 123 -12.79 -14.37 3.75
N TYR A 124 -13.74 -13.44 3.66
CA TYR A 124 -15.13 -13.73 3.30
C TYR A 124 -15.60 -12.81 2.18
N LEU A 125 -16.42 -13.31 1.26
CA LEU A 125 -16.94 -12.53 0.13
C LEU A 125 -18.08 -11.60 0.56
N SER A 126 -18.87 -12.04 1.54
CA SER A 126 -20.01 -11.29 2.07
C SER A 126 -19.87 -11.01 3.56
N ILE A 127 -20.63 -10.02 4.03
CA ILE A 127 -20.73 -9.74 5.47
C ILE A 127 -21.41 -10.90 6.20
N ASP A 128 -22.40 -11.55 5.57
CA ASP A 128 -23.14 -12.66 6.17
C ASP A 128 -22.24 -13.87 6.43
N GLU A 129 -21.33 -14.18 5.50
CA GLU A 129 -20.32 -15.24 5.69
C GLU A 129 -19.37 -14.93 6.86
N ALA A 130 -18.95 -13.67 6.99
CA ALA A 130 -18.10 -13.24 8.09
C ALA A 130 -18.85 -13.28 9.43
N ILE A 131 -20.12 -12.91 9.45
CA ILE A 131 -20.99 -13.03 10.62
C ILE A 131 -21.16 -14.51 10.99
N GLU A 132 -21.48 -15.38 10.03
CA GLU A 132 -21.65 -16.81 10.25
C GLU A 132 -20.38 -17.44 10.85
N ALA A 133 -19.19 -17.02 10.40
CA ALA A 133 -17.93 -17.45 10.99
C ALA A 133 -17.80 -17.05 12.47
N LEU A 134 -18.15 -15.80 12.81
CA LEU A 134 -18.13 -15.31 14.20
C LEU A 134 -19.20 -15.99 15.08
N GLU A 135 -20.36 -16.30 14.52
CA GLU A 135 -21.44 -17.03 15.20
C GLU A 135 -21.06 -18.47 15.47
N LYS A 136 -20.40 -19.15 14.53
CA LYS A 136 -19.83 -20.50 14.74
C LYS A 136 -18.80 -20.52 15.87
N MET A 137 -18.08 -19.42 16.06
CA MET A 137 -17.15 -19.24 17.18
C MET A 137 -17.84 -18.78 18.47
N ASN A 138 -19.13 -18.44 18.43
CA ASN A 138 -19.92 -17.90 19.54
C ASN A 138 -19.34 -16.59 20.12
N ILE A 139 -18.82 -15.72 19.26
CA ILE A 139 -18.20 -14.44 19.63
C ILE A 139 -18.77 -13.25 18.86
N TYR A 140 -19.76 -13.45 17.99
CA TYR A 140 -20.34 -12.36 17.22
C TYR A 140 -20.97 -11.30 18.14
N GLN A 141 -20.60 -10.03 17.91
CA GLN A 141 -21.17 -8.89 18.62
C GLN A 141 -22.08 -8.11 17.68
N GLN A 142 -23.39 -8.20 17.91
CA GLN A 142 -24.36 -7.32 17.26
C GLN A 142 -24.15 -5.86 17.67
N ASP A 143 -24.29 -4.97 16.69
CA ASP A 143 -24.47 -3.55 16.96
C ASP A 143 -25.90 -3.35 17.52
N ASN A 144 -25.99 -2.81 18.74
CA ASN A 144 -27.26 -2.40 19.35
C ASN A 144 -27.74 -1.06 18.78
#